data_AF-N8W577-F1
#
_entry.id   AF-N8W577-F1
#
_cell.length_a   1.000
_cell.length_b   1.000
_cell.length_c   1.000
_cell.angle_alpha   90.00
_cell.angle_beta   90.00
_cell.angle_gamma   90.00
#
_symmetry.space_group_name_H-M   'P 1'
#
loop_
_entity.id
_entity.type
_entity.pdbx_description
1 polymer ?
#
loop_
_entity_poly.entity_id
_entity_poly.type
_entity_poly.pdbx_seq_one_letter_code
_entity_poly.pdbx_strand_id
1 'polypeptide(L)'
;MKIKINQEAQTSNKLDALIQLKRHQPHIKIRWIILPILVLLLMYSWQQQIFTAWVLLPLIWTIIILNHVLIAKTRRNKLEKIEQLNIDPIFWNKLKQQYPELSLKQRRLIELGFKDYLALHVMQKQAYAMPSHAVDALWHVMLQYPIQYQQLCEQTIGRMLNHSPYDGTTRPEEQAKQLFEAWKYSCMLHGYNPRNTMQLPRLFAVDQVLGWENGQSFELAQMTKDFAKYVQDQSSSSSSCGSSCSSCGGGGD
;
A
#
# COMPACT_ATOMS: atom_id res chain seq x y z
N MET A 1 31.45 -7.95 26.17
CA MET A 1 31.91 -7.28 24.94
C MET A 1 31.45 -8.02 23.67
N LYS A 2 31.73 -9.33 23.49
CA LYS A 2 31.31 -10.12 22.31
C LYS A 2 29.78 -10.15 22.05
N ILE A 3 28.95 -10.22 23.09
CA ILE A 3 27.48 -10.26 22.95
C ILE A 3 26.93 -8.94 22.38
N LYS A 4 27.42 -7.78 22.88
CA LYS A 4 27.02 -6.45 22.37
C LYS A 4 27.46 -6.22 20.93
N ILE A 5 28.70 -6.60 20.58
CA ILE A 5 29.23 -6.51 19.22
C ILE A 5 28.38 -7.34 18.24
N ASN A 6 27.97 -8.55 18.64
CA ASN A 6 27.12 -9.39 17.80
C ASN A 6 25.71 -8.83 17.63
N GLN A 7 25.14 -8.21 18.67
CA GLN A 7 23.83 -7.56 18.59
C GLN A 7 23.87 -6.33 17.68
N GLU A 8 24.89 -5.48 17.81
CA GLU A 8 25.11 -4.30 16.96
C GLU A 8 25.36 -4.69 15.49
N ALA A 9 26.10 -5.77 15.25
CA ALA A 9 26.30 -6.29 13.90
C ALA A 9 24.99 -6.83 13.30
N GLN A 10 24.18 -7.53 14.09
CA GLN A 10 22.87 -8.04 13.65
C GLN A 10 21.87 -6.92 13.36
N THR A 11 21.82 -5.87 14.18
CA THR A 11 20.94 -4.72 13.93
C THR A 11 21.39 -3.94 12.69
N SER A 12 22.70 -3.75 12.49
CA SER A 12 23.23 -3.14 11.26
C SER A 12 22.86 -3.95 10.01
N ASN A 13 22.99 -5.28 10.06
CA ASN A 13 22.64 -6.13 8.92
C ASN A 13 21.13 -6.06 8.59
N LYS A 14 20.26 -6.06 9.61
CA LYS A 14 18.81 -5.90 9.42
C LYS A 14 18.47 -4.52 8.85
N LEU A 15 19.11 -3.46 9.35
CA LEU A 15 18.95 -2.10 8.85
C LEU A 15 19.34 -2.00 7.36
N ASP A 16 20.51 -2.53 7.00
CA ASP A 16 20.98 -2.52 5.61
C ASP A 16 20.06 -3.35 4.69
N ALA A 17 19.54 -4.50 5.16
CA ALA A 17 18.56 -5.29 4.43
C ALA A 17 17.25 -4.51 4.16
N LEU A 18 16.75 -3.77 5.15
CA LEU A 18 15.54 -2.94 4.99
C LEU A 18 15.74 -1.75 4.04
N ILE A 19 16.94 -1.14 4.04
CA ILE A 19 17.31 -0.06 3.12
C ILE A 19 17.39 -0.59 1.68
N GLN A 20 17.95 -1.78 1.49
CA GLN A 20 18.11 -2.40 0.17
C GLN A 20 16.82 -3.03 -0.38
N LEU A 21 15.82 -3.25 0.47
CA LEU A 21 14.54 -3.83 0.06
C LEU A 21 13.94 -2.97 -1.07
N LYS A 22 13.63 -3.57 -2.22
CA LYS A 22 13.05 -2.83 -3.36
C LYS A 22 11.55 -2.99 -3.40
N ARG A 23 10.86 -1.98 -3.94
CA ARG A 23 9.44 -2.09 -4.25
C ARG A 23 9.26 -3.04 -5.42
N HIS A 24 8.33 -3.97 -5.29
CA HIS A 24 7.89 -4.83 -6.36
C HIS A 24 6.91 -4.09 -7.27
N GLN A 25 7.25 -3.95 -8.55
CA GLN A 25 6.37 -3.32 -9.53
C GLN A 25 5.46 -4.38 -10.15
N PRO A 26 4.12 -4.24 -10.08
CA PRO A 26 3.23 -5.20 -10.70
C PRO A 26 3.34 -5.11 -12.23
N HIS A 27 3.79 -6.19 -12.87
CA HIS A 27 3.81 -6.34 -14.31
C HIS A 27 2.47 -6.87 -14.82
N ILE A 28 1.86 -6.17 -15.79
CA ILE A 28 0.73 -6.72 -16.54
C ILE A 28 1.30 -7.79 -17.46
N LYS A 29 0.79 -9.03 -17.35
CA LYS A 29 1.26 -10.12 -18.23
C LYS A 29 0.85 -9.80 -19.66
N ILE A 30 1.83 -9.72 -20.54
CA ILE A 30 1.68 -9.37 -21.97
C ILE A 30 0.59 -10.21 -22.66
N ARG A 31 0.42 -11.47 -22.26
CA ARG A 31 -0.64 -12.36 -22.77
C ARG A 31 -2.06 -11.80 -22.68
N TRP A 32 -2.36 -11.02 -21.63
CA TRP A 32 -3.67 -10.38 -21.47
C TRP A 32 -3.90 -9.23 -22.45
N ILE A 33 -2.83 -8.68 -23.04
CA ILE A 33 -2.90 -7.63 -24.07
C ILE A 33 -2.92 -8.24 -25.47
N ILE A 34 -2.25 -9.38 -25.69
CA ILE A 34 -2.14 -10.02 -27.02
C ILE A 34 -3.38 -10.85 -27.38
N LEU A 35 -3.96 -11.59 -26.41
CA LEU A 35 -5.12 -12.44 -26.65
C LEU A 35 -6.35 -11.71 -27.26
N PRO A 36 -6.70 -10.46 -26.89
CA PRO A 36 -7.78 -9.70 -27.55
C PRO A 36 -7.46 -9.36 -28.98
N ILE A 37 -6.24 -8.90 -29.21
CA ILE A 37 -5.78 -8.43 -30.51
C ILE A 37 -5.78 -9.60 -31.49
N LEU A 38 -5.29 -10.76 -31.05
CA LEU A 38 -5.26 -11.97 -31.87
C LEU A 38 -6.67 -12.49 -32.21
N VAL A 39 -7.60 -12.47 -31.24
CA VAL A 39 -9.01 -12.81 -31.48
C VAL A 39 -9.64 -11.85 -32.49
N LEU A 40 -9.43 -10.54 -32.33
CA LEU A 40 -9.93 -9.53 -33.28
C LEU A 40 -9.36 -9.70 -34.69
N LEU A 41 -8.06 -10.00 -34.82
CA LEU A 41 -7.40 -10.22 -36.12
C LEU A 41 -7.88 -11.48 -36.83
N LEU A 42 -8.00 -12.60 -36.11
CA LEU A 42 -8.56 -13.85 -36.65
C LEU A 42 -10.00 -13.64 -37.13
N MET A 43 -10.79 -12.88 -36.38
CA MET A 43 -12.19 -12.61 -36.73
C MET A 43 -12.33 -11.65 -37.93
N TYR A 44 -11.47 -10.63 -38.04
CA TYR A 44 -11.41 -9.77 -39.22
C TYR A 44 -11.12 -10.59 -40.49
N SER A 45 -10.24 -11.60 -40.37
CA SER A 45 -9.92 -12.51 -41.47
C SER A 45 -11.08 -13.44 -41.87
N TRP A 46 -12.11 -13.63 -41.02
CA TRP A 46 -13.16 -14.63 -41.25
C TRP A 46 -14.49 -14.06 -41.79
N GLN A 47 -14.58 -12.75 -42.05
CA GLN A 47 -15.65 -12.06 -42.80
C GLN A 47 -17.11 -12.51 -42.51
N GLN A 48 -17.42 -12.97 -41.30
CA GLN A 48 -18.78 -13.35 -40.91
C GLN A 48 -19.63 -12.09 -40.66
N GLN A 49 -20.76 -11.94 -41.37
CA GLN A 49 -21.71 -10.82 -41.20
C GLN A 49 -22.63 -10.97 -39.98
N ILE A 50 -22.47 -12.04 -39.19
CA ILE A 50 -23.45 -12.44 -38.19
C ILE A 50 -23.02 -11.95 -36.80
N PHE A 51 -23.85 -11.02 -36.28
CA PHE A 51 -24.16 -10.79 -34.86
C PHE A 51 -23.29 -9.75 -34.13
N THR A 52 -23.89 -8.57 -33.91
CA THR A 52 -23.32 -7.37 -33.28
C THR A 52 -22.67 -7.61 -31.91
N ALA A 53 -23.17 -8.57 -31.13
CA ALA A 53 -22.62 -8.87 -29.81
C ALA A 53 -21.16 -9.36 -29.86
N TRP A 54 -20.73 -10.04 -30.94
CA TRP A 54 -19.38 -10.60 -31.04
C TRP A 54 -18.30 -9.58 -31.37
N VAL A 55 -18.67 -8.40 -31.86
CA VAL A 55 -17.76 -7.25 -32.00
C VAL A 55 -17.74 -6.44 -30.70
N LEU A 56 -18.89 -6.31 -30.04
CA LEU A 56 -19.01 -5.53 -28.81
C LEU A 56 -18.26 -6.18 -27.64
N LEU A 57 -18.31 -7.51 -27.47
CA LEU A 57 -17.60 -8.20 -26.39
C LEU A 57 -16.06 -8.02 -26.39
N PRO A 58 -15.33 -8.27 -27.50
CA PRO A 58 -13.89 -8.02 -27.55
C PRO A 58 -13.55 -6.52 -27.52
N LEU A 59 -14.42 -5.64 -28.03
CA LEU A 59 -14.26 -4.20 -27.90
C LEU A 59 -14.34 -3.77 -26.42
N ILE A 60 -15.36 -4.21 -25.69
CA ILE A 60 -15.48 -3.94 -24.24
C ILE A 60 -14.26 -4.50 -23.51
N TRP A 61 -13.82 -5.70 -23.86
CA TRP A 61 -12.66 -6.32 -23.23
C TRP A 61 -11.35 -5.56 -23.50
N THR A 62 -11.13 -5.08 -24.73
CA THR A 62 -9.97 -4.24 -25.07
C THR A 62 -10.01 -2.90 -24.32
N ILE A 63 -11.18 -2.27 -24.18
CA ILE A 63 -11.35 -1.05 -23.38
C ILE A 63 -10.99 -1.32 -21.91
N ILE A 64 -11.47 -2.43 -21.33
CA ILE A 64 -11.14 -2.82 -19.95
C ILE A 64 -9.63 -3.01 -19.78
N ILE A 65 -8.98 -3.73 -20.70
CA ILE A 65 -7.52 -3.93 -20.64
C ILE A 65 -6.76 -2.61 -20.81
N LEU A 66 -7.14 -1.79 -21.78
CA LEU A 66 -6.51 -0.49 -22.00
C LEU A 66 -6.64 0.38 -20.76
N ASN A 67 -7.82 0.43 -20.14
CA ASN A 67 -8.05 1.12 -18.87
C ASN A 67 -7.13 0.58 -17.76
N HIS A 68 -7.04 -0.75 -17.59
CA HIS A 68 -6.12 -1.35 -16.62
C HIS A 68 -4.65 -1.04 -16.89
N VAL A 69 -4.22 -1.02 -18.16
CA VAL A 69 -2.87 -0.65 -18.58
C VAL A 69 -2.58 0.82 -18.28
N LEU A 70 -3.52 1.72 -18.58
CA LEU A 70 -3.39 3.14 -18.28
C LEU A 70 -3.33 3.40 -16.77
N ILE A 71 -4.17 2.74 -15.98
CA ILE A 71 -4.14 2.80 -14.51
C ILE A 71 -2.79 2.30 -13.99
N ALA A 72 -2.31 1.15 -14.47
CA ALA A 72 -1.02 0.60 -14.05
C ALA A 72 0.16 1.51 -14.43
N LYS A 73 0.15 2.08 -15.65
CA LYS A 73 1.17 3.02 -16.10
C LYS A 73 1.19 4.28 -15.23
N THR A 74 0.02 4.87 -14.98
CA THR A 74 -0.10 6.05 -14.09
C THR A 74 0.40 5.75 -12.68
N ARG A 75 0.06 4.57 -12.13
CA ARG A 75 0.56 4.14 -10.81
C ARG A 75 2.08 3.99 -10.81
N ARG A 76 2.68 3.34 -11.83
CA ARG A 76 4.14 3.20 -11.95
C ARG A 76 4.84 4.55 -11.98
N ASN A 77 4.36 5.48 -12.82
CA ASN A 77 4.93 6.83 -12.92
C ASN A 77 4.88 7.54 -11.56
N LYS A 78 3.79 7.41 -10.80
CA LYS A 78 3.68 7.98 -9.45
C LYS A 78 4.64 7.31 -8.45
N LEU A 79 4.81 5.99 -8.52
CA LEU A 79 5.76 5.26 -7.68
C LEU A 79 7.22 5.63 -7.98
N GLU A 80 7.57 5.85 -9.25
CA GLU A 80 8.88 6.35 -9.67
C GLU A 80 9.12 7.78 -9.14
N LYS A 81 8.13 8.66 -9.22
CA LYS A 81 8.20 9.99 -8.59
C LYS A 81 8.45 9.91 -7.08
N ILE A 82 7.80 8.97 -6.38
CA ILE A 82 8.02 8.76 -4.94
C ILE A 82 9.44 8.23 -4.66
N GLU A 83 9.99 7.38 -5.54
CA GLU A 83 11.37 6.89 -5.40
C GLU A 83 12.40 8.02 -5.54
N GLN A 84 12.20 8.88 -6.54
CA GLN A 84 13.04 10.05 -6.85
C GLN A 84 12.79 11.26 -5.94
N LEU A 85 11.73 11.25 -5.13
CA LEU A 85 11.37 12.34 -4.23
C LEU A 85 12.54 12.68 -3.31
N ASN A 86 12.96 13.93 -3.28
CA ASN A 86 13.90 14.44 -2.30
C ASN A 86 13.12 15.18 -1.21
N ILE A 87 13.23 14.71 0.03
CA ILE A 87 12.59 15.38 1.17
C ILE A 87 13.35 16.65 1.49
N ASP A 88 12.62 17.77 1.58
CA ASP A 88 13.18 19.10 1.87
C ASP A 88 14.04 19.07 3.16
N PRO A 89 15.27 19.60 3.13
CA PRO A 89 16.15 19.70 4.30
C PRO A 89 15.50 20.34 5.53
N ILE A 90 14.50 21.21 5.36
CA ILE A 90 13.79 21.85 6.47
C ILE A 90 13.18 20.82 7.43
N PHE A 91 12.60 19.74 6.89
CA PHE A 91 12.02 18.67 7.69
C PHE A 91 13.10 17.92 8.48
N TRP A 92 14.23 17.63 7.84
CA TRP A 92 15.34 16.94 8.51
C TRP A 92 16.00 17.78 9.59
N ASN A 93 16.11 19.09 9.37
CA ASN A 93 16.63 20.01 10.36
C ASN A 93 15.73 20.04 11.61
N LYS A 94 14.41 20.08 11.41
CA LYS A 94 13.44 20.05 12.51
C LYS A 94 13.41 18.70 13.24
N LEU A 95 13.45 17.59 12.50
CA LEU A 95 13.53 16.25 13.11
C LEU A 95 14.82 16.06 13.91
N LYS A 96 15.97 16.54 13.40
CA LYS A 96 17.27 16.50 14.10
C LYS A 96 17.25 17.28 15.43
N GLN A 97 16.45 18.34 15.54
CA GLN A 97 16.30 19.06 16.81
C GLN A 97 15.59 18.21 17.87
N GLN A 98 14.67 17.34 17.46
CA GLN A 98 13.92 16.45 18.36
C GLN A 98 14.67 15.15 18.67
N TYR A 99 15.39 14.61 17.68
CA TYR A 99 16.12 13.33 17.75
C TYR A 99 17.57 13.53 17.27
N PRO A 100 18.43 14.20 18.08
CA PRO A 100 19.80 14.53 17.69
C PRO A 100 20.69 13.30 17.46
N GLU A 101 20.39 12.18 18.13
CA GLU A 101 21.09 10.90 18.04
C GLU A 101 20.86 10.13 16.73
N LEU A 102 19.89 10.55 15.90
CA LEU A 102 19.61 9.86 14.63
C LEU A 102 20.77 9.96 13.63
N SER A 103 21.37 8.81 13.35
CA SER A 103 22.38 8.63 12.30
C SER A 103 21.79 8.81 10.89
N LEU A 104 22.66 9.06 9.90
CA LEU A 104 22.25 9.21 8.50
C LEU A 104 21.57 7.95 7.94
N LYS A 105 22.06 6.75 8.31
CA LYS A 105 21.44 5.49 7.89
C LYS A 105 20.02 5.33 8.44
N GLN A 106 19.80 5.67 9.71
CA GLN A 106 18.48 5.61 10.34
C GLN A 106 17.52 6.61 9.69
N ARG A 107 17.96 7.85 9.43
CA ARG A 107 17.16 8.83 8.67
C ARG A 107 16.79 8.31 7.29
N ARG A 108 17.73 7.65 6.59
CA ARG A 108 17.44 7.04 5.29
C ARG A 108 16.39 5.94 5.39
N LEU A 109 16.42 5.10 6.44
CA LEU A 109 15.37 4.10 6.66
C LEU A 109 14.00 4.76 6.91
N ILE A 110 13.95 5.82 7.73
CA ILE A 110 12.72 6.59 8.01
C ILE A 110 12.18 7.21 6.72
N GLU A 111 13.04 7.84 5.90
CA GLU A 111 12.67 8.37 4.58
C GLU A 111 12.06 7.29 3.69
N LEU A 112 12.73 6.14 3.60
CA LEU A 112 12.28 5.01 2.80
C LEU A 112 10.96 4.43 3.31
N GLY A 113 10.74 4.42 4.63
CA GLY A 113 9.46 4.08 5.25
C GLY A 113 8.37 5.06 4.86
N PHE A 114 8.60 6.38 5.00
CA PHE A 114 7.63 7.40 4.61
C PHE A 114 7.27 7.33 3.13
N LYS A 115 8.26 7.11 2.25
CA LYS A 115 8.02 6.91 0.83
C LYS A 115 7.18 5.65 0.56
N ASP A 116 7.39 4.57 1.31
CA ASP A 116 6.54 3.37 1.21
C ASP A 116 5.10 3.66 1.66
N TYR A 117 4.92 4.49 2.70
CA TYR A 117 3.60 4.93 3.14
C TYR A 117 2.86 5.72 2.05
N LEU A 118 3.53 6.68 1.38
CA LEU A 118 2.97 7.37 0.21
C LEU A 118 2.61 6.39 -0.91
N ALA A 119 3.44 5.36 -1.13
CA ALA A 119 3.18 4.35 -2.14
C ALA A 119 1.90 3.55 -1.87
N LEU A 120 1.55 3.27 -0.60
CA LEU A 120 0.27 2.62 -0.25
C LEU A 120 -0.93 3.43 -0.76
N HIS A 121 -0.88 4.76 -0.63
CA HIS A 121 -1.93 5.66 -1.12
C HIS A 121 -1.98 5.80 -2.65
N VAL A 122 -0.88 5.48 -3.35
CA VAL A 122 -0.87 5.35 -4.83
C VAL A 122 -1.48 4.01 -5.27
N MET A 123 -1.18 2.93 -4.55
CA MET A 123 -1.70 1.60 -4.85
C MET A 123 -3.22 1.52 -4.66
N GLN A 124 -3.72 2.14 -3.59
CA GLN A 124 -5.14 2.20 -3.28
C GLN A 124 -5.47 3.48 -2.49
N LYS A 125 -6.47 4.23 -2.96
CA LYS A 125 -6.96 5.45 -2.30
C LYS A 125 -7.87 5.08 -1.14
N GLN A 126 -7.30 4.95 0.05
CA GLN A 126 -8.02 4.72 1.31
C GLN A 126 -7.21 5.26 2.50
N ALA A 127 -7.80 5.20 3.70
CA ALA A 127 -7.11 5.47 4.94
C ALA A 127 -6.26 4.27 5.37
N TYR A 128 -5.09 4.55 5.95
CA TYR A 128 -4.17 3.57 6.48
C TYR A 128 -3.73 4.01 7.87
N ALA A 129 -3.47 3.04 8.74
CA ALA A 129 -2.75 3.31 9.97
C ALA A 129 -1.28 3.55 9.62
N MET A 130 -0.60 4.40 10.39
CA MET A 130 0.86 4.49 10.37
C MET A 130 1.43 3.47 11.37
N PRO A 131 2.06 2.36 10.92
CA PRO A 131 2.53 1.31 11.82
C PRO A 131 3.94 1.59 12.41
N SER A 132 4.51 2.77 12.16
CA SER A 132 5.85 3.12 12.64
C SER A 132 5.85 4.53 13.19
N HIS A 133 6.10 4.67 14.48
CA HIS A 133 6.24 5.96 15.16
C HIS A 133 7.47 6.73 14.69
N ALA A 134 8.55 6.06 14.26
CA ALA A 134 9.69 6.74 13.68
C ALA A 134 9.34 7.44 12.35
N VAL A 135 8.57 6.75 11.50
CA VAL A 135 8.05 7.31 10.24
C VAL A 135 7.00 8.40 10.52
N ASP A 136 6.15 8.17 11.51
CA ASP A 136 5.14 9.12 11.95
C ASP A 136 5.75 10.42 12.49
N ALA A 137 6.86 10.34 13.24
CA ALA A 137 7.58 11.51 13.73
C ALA A 137 8.06 12.42 12.59
N LEU A 138 8.60 11.83 11.50
CA LEU A 138 8.93 12.59 10.30
C LEU A 138 7.66 13.18 9.65
N TRP A 139 6.58 12.41 9.56
CA TRP A 139 5.33 12.89 8.99
C TRP A 139 4.74 14.07 9.79
N HIS A 140 4.74 13.99 11.12
CA HIS A 140 4.33 15.07 12.01
C HIS A 140 5.18 16.33 11.87
N VAL A 141 6.48 16.19 11.66
CA VAL A 141 7.34 17.32 11.32
C VAL A 141 6.89 17.96 9.99
N MET A 142 6.50 17.16 8.99
CA MET A 142 6.03 17.71 7.72
C MET A 142 4.73 18.50 7.86
N LEU A 143 3.81 18.07 8.70
CA LEU A 143 2.54 18.77 8.94
C LEU A 143 2.74 20.18 9.53
N GLN A 144 3.87 20.45 10.17
CA GLN A 144 4.22 21.80 10.66
C GLN A 144 4.60 22.78 9.54
N TYR A 145 4.88 22.29 8.33
CA TYR A 145 5.21 23.10 7.16
C TYR A 145 4.20 22.83 6.03
N PRO A 146 2.98 23.39 6.13
CA PRO A 146 1.85 22.99 5.30
C PRO A 146 2.06 23.25 3.79
N ILE A 147 2.80 24.31 3.43
CA ILE A 147 3.07 24.65 2.02
C ILE A 147 3.96 23.58 1.37
N GLN A 148 5.09 23.28 2.00
CA GLN A 148 6.06 22.29 1.53
C GLN A 148 5.44 20.89 1.51
N TYR A 149 4.66 20.55 2.55
CA TYR A 149 3.96 19.27 2.63
C TYR A 149 2.88 19.12 1.55
N GLN A 150 2.10 20.17 1.27
CA GLN A 150 1.11 20.17 0.19
C GLN A 150 1.78 19.96 -1.17
N GLN A 151 2.87 20.69 -1.46
CA GLN A 151 3.63 20.53 -2.70
C GLN A 151 4.17 19.10 -2.86
N LEU A 152 4.73 18.53 -1.78
CA LEU A 152 5.21 17.14 -1.77
C LEU A 152 4.07 16.16 -2.09
N CYS A 153 2.88 16.34 -1.49
CA CYS A 153 1.72 15.49 -1.74
C CYS A 153 1.21 15.62 -3.19
N GLU A 154 1.09 16.84 -3.71
CA GLU A 154 0.66 17.09 -5.09
C GLU A 154 1.63 16.51 -6.12
N GLN A 155 2.94 16.66 -5.90
CA GLN A 155 3.97 16.14 -6.80
C GLN A 155 4.00 14.60 -6.85
N THR A 156 3.72 13.94 -5.72
CA THR A 156 3.87 12.48 -5.58
C THR A 156 2.54 11.73 -5.81
N ILE A 157 1.57 11.97 -4.94
CA ILE A 157 0.28 11.27 -4.93
C ILE A 157 -0.78 11.99 -5.77
N GLY A 158 -0.62 13.31 -6.02
CA GLY A 158 -1.53 14.13 -6.83
C GLY A 158 -2.76 14.64 -6.07
N ARG A 159 -2.71 14.64 -4.73
CA ARG A 159 -3.77 15.15 -3.84
C ARG A 159 -3.18 15.37 -2.45
N MET A 160 -3.83 16.16 -1.61
CA MET A 160 -3.43 16.24 -0.20
C MET A 160 -3.64 14.90 0.52
N LEU A 161 -2.68 14.54 1.36
CA LEU A 161 -2.81 13.44 2.33
C LEU A 161 -3.11 14.04 3.70
N ASN A 162 -4.36 13.92 4.12
CA ASN A 162 -4.79 14.45 5.41
C ASN A 162 -4.37 13.49 6.53
N HIS A 163 -3.74 14.04 7.56
CA HIS A 163 -3.44 13.32 8.79
C HIS A 163 -4.65 13.44 9.72
N SER A 164 -5.22 12.30 10.12
CA SER A 164 -6.34 12.23 11.08
C SER A 164 -5.92 11.29 12.21
N PRO A 165 -5.48 11.82 13.36
CA PRO A 165 -5.12 10.97 14.49
C PRO A 165 -6.36 10.22 14.99
N TYR A 166 -6.15 9.04 15.54
CA TYR A 166 -7.22 8.35 16.27
C TYR A 166 -7.57 9.13 17.52
N ASP A 167 -8.86 9.32 17.73
CA ASP A 167 -9.42 9.91 18.94
C ASP A 167 -10.32 8.89 19.65
N GLY A 168 -10.90 9.30 20.79
CA GLY A 168 -11.81 8.44 21.56
C GLY A 168 -13.10 8.07 20.84
N THR A 169 -13.37 8.63 19.66
CA THR A 169 -14.57 8.33 18.84
C THR A 169 -14.28 7.31 17.73
N THR A 170 -13.01 7.07 17.42
CA THR A 170 -12.60 6.13 16.37
C THR A 170 -12.92 4.69 16.80
N ARG A 171 -13.74 3.99 16.02
CA ARG A 171 -14.13 2.61 16.32
C ARG A 171 -12.92 1.66 16.25
N PRO A 172 -12.77 0.70 17.18
CA PRO A 172 -11.67 -0.28 17.13
C PRO A 172 -11.61 -1.07 15.82
N GLU A 173 -12.76 -1.41 15.25
CA GLU A 173 -12.87 -2.09 13.94
C GLU A 173 -12.28 -1.27 12.80
N GLU A 174 -12.42 0.06 12.85
CA GLU A 174 -11.86 0.96 11.84
C GLU A 174 -10.34 1.03 11.96
N GLN A 175 -9.82 1.15 13.18
CA GLN A 175 -8.37 1.13 13.43
C GLN A 175 -7.75 -0.19 12.96
N ALA A 176 -8.38 -1.33 13.30
CA ALA A 176 -7.95 -2.64 12.87
C ALA A 176 -7.96 -2.78 11.35
N LYS A 177 -9.04 -2.33 10.68
CA LYS A 177 -9.14 -2.31 9.22
C LYS A 177 -8.00 -1.51 8.59
N GLN A 178 -7.75 -0.29 9.08
CA GLN A 178 -6.70 0.57 8.55
C GLN A 178 -5.30 -0.02 8.75
N LEU A 179 -5.05 -0.71 9.87
CA LEU A 179 -3.79 -1.44 10.12
C LEU A 179 -3.65 -2.66 9.20
N PHE A 180 -4.68 -3.47 9.03
CA PHE A 180 -4.64 -4.66 8.18
C PHE A 180 -4.55 -4.34 6.69
N GLU A 181 -5.19 -3.25 6.24
CA GLU A 181 -4.98 -2.75 4.88
C GLU A 181 -3.56 -2.19 4.72
N ALA A 182 -3.00 -1.50 5.72
CA ALA A 182 -1.60 -1.08 5.69
C ALA A 182 -0.65 -2.29 5.59
N TRP A 183 -0.90 -3.36 6.36
CA TRP A 183 -0.18 -4.63 6.31
C TRP A 183 -0.22 -5.25 4.91
N LYS A 184 -1.43 -5.42 4.37
CA LYS A 184 -1.68 -6.00 3.06
C LYS A 184 -0.93 -5.27 1.96
N TYR A 185 -1.10 -3.95 1.87
CA TYR A 185 -0.48 -3.16 0.81
C TYR A 185 1.03 -3.03 1.02
N SER A 186 1.52 -2.99 2.26
CA SER A 186 2.96 -2.99 2.54
C SER A 186 3.62 -4.31 2.13
N CYS A 187 2.97 -5.45 2.40
CA CYS A 187 3.43 -6.75 1.89
C CYS A 187 3.46 -6.78 0.35
N MET A 188 2.35 -6.40 -0.29
CA MET A 188 2.25 -6.37 -1.75
C MET A 188 3.29 -5.43 -2.39
N LEU A 189 3.58 -4.29 -1.74
CA LEU A 189 4.58 -3.33 -2.18
C LEU A 189 5.98 -3.94 -2.24
N HIS A 190 6.32 -4.90 -1.38
CA HIS A 190 7.61 -5.59 -1.37
C HIS A 190 7.55 -6.99 -2.01
N GLY A 191 6.42 -7.35 -2.65
CA GLY A 191 6.26 -8.64 -3.32
C GLY A 191 5.97 -9.82 -2.39
N TYR A 192 5.58 -9.56 -1.14
CA TYR A 192 5.23 -10.56 -0.15
C TYR A 192 3.74 -10.94 -0.23
N ASN A 193 3.43 -12.17 0.19
CA ASN A 193 2.05 -12.62 0.35
C ASN A 193 1.57 -12.26 1.77
N PRO A 194 0.55 -11.39 1.93
CA PRO A 194 0.12 -10.93 3.26
C PRO A 194 -0.50 -12.02 4.14
N ARG A 195 -0.94 -13.15 3.56
CA ARG A 195 -1.45 -14.32 4.31
C ARG A 195 -0.36 -15.29 4.73
N ASN A 196 0.81 -15.25 4.09
CA ASN A 196 1.90 -16.17 4.34
C ASN A 196 3.22 -15.52 3.91
N THR A 197 3.73 -14.64 4.75
CA THR A 197 5.03 -13.99 4.56
C THR A 197 6.02 -14.46 5.62
N MET A 198 7.28 -14.60 5.21
CA MET A 198 8.39 -15.00 6.09
C MET A 198 9.14 -13.80 6.67
N GLN A 199 8.81 -12.58 6.22
CA GLN A 199 9.48 -11.34 6.61
C GLN A 199 8.46 -10.22 6.81
N LEU A 200 8.77 -9.31 7.74
CA LEU A 200 8.00 -8.09 7.91
C LEU A 200 8.33 -7.12 6.77
N PRO A 201 7.33 -6.47 6.16
CA PRO A 201 7.57 -5.39 5.22
C PRO A 201 8.16 -4.17 5.95
N ARG A 202 8.90 -3.33 5.23
CA ARG A 202 9.72 -2.24 5.82
C ARG A 202 8.99 -1.44 6.88
N LEU A 203 7.78 -0.94 6.56
CA LEU A 203 6.98 -0.10 7.46
C LEU A 203 6.71 -0.71 8.83
N PHE A 204 6.53 -2.03 8.92
CA PHE A 204 6.27 -2.74 10.17
C PHE A 204 7.54 -3.13 10.92
N ALA A 205 8.70 -3.02 10.28
CA ALA A 205 9.99 -3.40 10.85
C ALA A 205 10.84 -2.19 11.30
N VAL A 206 10.51 -0.97 10.83
CA VAL A 206 11.32 0.23 11.07
C VAL A 206 11.56 0.46 12.57
N ASP A 207 10.50 0.57 13.36
CA ASP A 207 10.60 0.90 14.79
C ASP A 207 11.43 -0.13 15.57
N GLN A 208 11.20 -1.42 15.32
CA GLN A 208 11.93 -2.51 15.98
C GLN A 208 13.42 -2.51 15.61
N VAL A 209 13.77 -2.21 14.36
CA VAL A 209 15.17 -2.16 13.92
C VAL A 209 15.89 -0.91 14.41
N LEU A 210 15.16 0.22 14.51
CA LEU A 210 15.70 1.46 15.06
C LEU A 210 15.80 1.43 16.59
N GLY A 211 15.03 0.57 17.27
CA GLY A 211 14.86 0.64 18.72
C GLY A 211 14.19 1.93 19.14
N TRP A 212 13.19 2.38 18.37
CA TRP A 212 12.54 3.68 18.55
C TRP A 212 11.84 3.76 19.92
N GLU A 213 11.96 4.90 20.61
CA GLU A 213 11.31 5.11 21.90
C GLU A 213 9.79 5.07 21.77
N ASN A 214 9.12 4.24 22.57
CA ASN A 214 7.69 3.95 22.45
C ASN A 214 7.29 3.45 21.04
N GLY A 215 8.22 2.87 20.28
CA GLY A 215 7.96 2.34 18.94
C GLY A 215 7.06 1.11 18.94
N GLN A 216 6.44 0.84 17.79
CA GLN A 216 5.59 -0.33 17.60
C GLN A 216 6.43 -1.57 17.25
N SER A 217 6.10 -2.71 17.86
CA SER A 217 6.72 -4.00 17.53
C SER A 217 5.65 -5.00 17.14
N PHE A 218 5.87 -5.66 16.00
CA PHE A 218 4.94 -6.63 15.45
C PHE A 218 5.60 -7.99 15.36
N GLU A 219 4.95 -9.00 15.93
CA GLU A 219 5.32 -10.38 15.71
C GLU A 219 4.71 -10.89 14.40
N LEU A 220 5.55 -11.38 13.50
CA LEU A 220 5.16 -11.85 12.17
C LEU A 220 4.05 -12.92 12.22
N ALA A 221 4.19 -13.89 13.13
CA ALA A 221 3.24 -14.99 13.27
C ALA A 221 1.87 -14.49 13.72
N GLN A 222 1.85 -13.58 14.71
CA GLN A 222 0.61 -13.00 15.22
C GLN A 222 -0.06 -12.11 14.17
N MET A 223 0.70 -11.25 13.50
CA MET A 223 0.17 -10.37 12.45
C MET A 223 -0.44 -11.17 11.30
N THR A 224 0.22 -12.25 10.86
CA THR A 224 -0.28 -13.12 9.79
C THR A 224 -1.56 -13.85 10.21
N LYS A 225 -1.62 -14.34 11.46
CA LYS A 225 -2.78 -15.01 12.03
C LYS A 225 -3.99 -14.08 12.16
N ASP A 226 -3.78 -12.87 12.66
CA ASP A 226 -4.86 -11.88 12.83
C ASP A 226 -5.34 -11.35 11.49
N PHE A 227 -4.43 -11.14 10.53
CA PHE A 227 -4.81 -10.78 9.17
C PHE A 227 -5.66 -11.89 8.50
N ALA A 228 -5.33 -13.17 8.72
CA ALA A 228 -6.12 -14.27 8.18
C ALA A 228 -7.56 -14.27 8.72
N LYS A 229 -7.75 -13.99 10.02
CA LYS A 229 -9.08 -13.82 10.64
C LYS A 229 -9.83 -12.63 10.04
N TYR A 230 -9.19 -11.47 9.95
CA TYR A 230 -9.78 -10.27 9.34
C TYR A 230 -10.32 -10.55 7.92
N VAL A 231 -9.55 -11.29 7.12
CA VAL A 231 -9.99 -11.64 5.76
C VAL A 231 -11.15 -12.64 5.76
N GLN A 232 -11.20 -13.56 6.71
CA GLN A 232 -12.33 -14.49 6.88
C GLN A 232 -13.61 -13.74 7.25
N ASP A 233 -13.54 -12.80 8.20
CA ASP A 233 -14.69 -12.01 8.66
C ASP A 233 -15.27 -11.10 7.55
N GLN A 234 -14.40 -10.56 6.69
CA GLN A 234 -14.80 -9.82 5.47
C GLN A 234 -15.53 -10.71 4.45
N SER A 235 -15.12 -11.97 4.31
CA SER A 235 -15.78 -12.92 3.42
C SER A 235 -17.15 -13.36 3.92
N SER A 236 -17.34 -13.52 5.24
CA SER A 236 -18.65 -13.89 5.82
C SER A 236 -19.66 -12.74 5.84
N SER A 237 -19.19 -11.50 5.96
CA SER A 237 -20.06 -10.32 5.92
C SER A 237 -20.53 -9.98 4.51
N SER A 238 -19.77 -10.31 3.47
CA SER A 238 -20.19 -10.15 2.07
C SER A 238 -21.17 -11.22 1.56
N SER A 239 -21.35 -12.34 2.28
CA SER A 239 -22.36 -13.37 1.97
C SER A 239 -23.75 -13.12 2.58
N SER A 240 -23.93 -12.10 3.43
CA SER A 240 -25.21 -11.79 4.09
C SER A 240 -26.05 -10.70 3.39
N CYS A 241 -25.64 -10.20 2.22
CA CYS A 241 -26.42 -9.24 1.42
C CYS A 241 -26.99 -9.92 0.16
N GLY A 242 -27.95 -10.83 0.34
CA GLY A 242 -28.50 -11.57 -0.80
C GLY A 242 -29.75 -12.39 -0.53
N SER A 243 -30.68 -11.94 0.30
CA SER A 243 -32.02 -12.56 0.38
C SER A 243 -33.04 -11.67 1.09
N SER A 244 -33.50 -10.64 0.38
CA SER A 244 -34.81 -10.02 0.64
C SER A 244 -35.67 -10.17 -0.61
N CYS A 245 -36.05 -11.40 -0.92
CA CYS A 245 -37.17 -11.68 -1.81
C CYS A 245 -38.47 -11.54 -1.00
N SER A 246 -39.02 -10.33 -0.93
CA SER A 246 -40.38 -10.12 -0.41
C SER A 246 -41.38 -10.56 -1.49
N SER A 247 -41.74 -11.84 -1.43
CA SER A 247 -42.95 -12.38 -2.04
C SER A 247 -44.14 -11.94 -1.19
N CYS A 248 -45.00 -11.06 -1.73
CA CYS A 248 -46.34 -10.84 -1.21
C CYS A 248 -47.31 -11.09 -2.36
N GLY A 249 -47.94 -12.26 -2.32
CA GLY A 249 -48.98 -12.70 -3.24
C GLY A 249 -50.30 -11.96 -3.02
N GLY A 250 -51.17 -12.06 -4.03
CA GLY A 250 -52.52 -11.52 -4.01
C GLY A 250 -53.53 -12.35 -3.19
N GLY A 251 -54.66 -11.69 -2.97
CA GLY A 251 -55.97 -12.19 -2.49
C GLY A 251 -56.88 -10.96 -2.41
N GLY A 252 -57.95 -10.88 -3.21
CA GLY A 252 -59.33 -11.14 -2.76
C GLY A 252 -59.77 -10.00 -1.83
N ASP A 253 -60.65 -9.06 -2.20
CA ASP A 253 -61.94 -9.19 -2.90
C ASP A 253 -62.25 -8.00 -3.82
#